data_AF-A0A944UM22-F1
#
_entry.id   AF-A0A944UM22-F1
#
_cell.length_a   1.000
_cell.length_b   1.000
_cell.length_c   1.000
_cell.angle_alpha   90.00
_cell.angle_beta   90.00
_cell.angle_gamma   90.00
#
_symmetry.space_group_name_H-M   'P 1'
#
loop_
_entity.id
_entity.type
_entity.pdbx_description
1 polymer ?
#
loop_
_entity_poly.entity_id
_entity_poly.type
_entity_poly.pdbx_seq_one_letter_code
_entity_poly.pdbx_strand_id
1 'polypeptide(L)' 'MVWETVIGIETHVQLSTRTKLFSRASTEFGKSPNTNVNLIDCG' A
#
# COMPACT_ATOMS: atom_id res chain seq x y z
N MET A 1 23.85 -27.14 26.23
CA MET A 1 23.91 -26.06 25.21
C MET A 1 22.62 -25.27 25.33
N VAL A 2 22.68 -23.95 25.54
CA VAL A 2 21.49 -23.09 25.64
C VAL A 2 21.43 -22.30 24.35
N TRP A 3 20.36 -22.46 23.58
CA TRP A 3 20.15 -21.76 22.31
C TRP A 3 19.31 -20.50 22.55
N GLU A 4 19.52 -19.48 21.71
CA GLU A 4 18.75 -18.24 21.71
C GLU A 4 17.98 -18.11 20.39
N THR A 5 16.67 -17.91 20.48
CA THR A 5 15.81 -17.71 19.31
C THR A 5 15.68 -16.22 19.03
N VAL A 6 16.03 -15.80 17.81
CA VAL A 6 15.89 -14.41 17.33
C VAL A 6 14.87 -14.39 16.20
N ILE A 7 13.84 -13.55 16.31
CA ILE A 7 12.75 -13.43 15.33
C ILE A 7 12.62 -11.96 14.92
N GLY A 8 12.56 -11.73 13.61
CA GLY A 8 12.19 -10.45 13.02
C GLY A 8 10.84 -10.55 12.31
N ILE A 9 10.01 -9.52 12.42
CA ILE A 9 8.72 -9.43 11.75
C ILE A 9 8.65 -8.10 11.02
N GLU A 10 8.25 -8.14 9.76
CA GLU A 10 7.92 -6.95 8.96
C GLU A 10 6.42 -6.95 8.69
N THR A 11 5.78 -5.80 8.90
CA THR A 11 4.33 -5.64 8.74
C THR A 11 4.03 -4.49 7.79
N HIS A 12 3.08 -4.69 6.89
CA HIS A 12 2.51 -3.62 6.08
C HIS A 12 1.09 -3.32 6.52
N VAL A 13 0.77 -2.03 6.62
CA VAL A 13 -0.58 -1.53 6.88
C VAL A 13 -0.91 -0.47 5.84
N GLN A 14 -2.06 -0.61 5.20
CA GLN A 14 -2.58 0.40 4.29
C GLN A 14 -3.35 1.45 5.08
N LEU A 15 -2.95 2.72 4.95
CA LEU A 15 -3.70 3.83 5.55
C LEU A 15 -5.05 4.00 4.85
N SER A 16 -6.11 4.23 5.62
CA SER A 16 -7.47 4.49 5.11
C SER A 16 -7.64 5.93 4.61
N THR A 17 -6.72 6.41 3.78
CA THR A 17 -6.82 7.70 3.11
C THR A 17 -7.86 7.64 2.00
N ARG A 18 -8.36 8.80 1.54
CA ARG A 18 -9.27 8.89 0.36
C ARG A 18 -8.53 8.95 -0.97
N THR A 19 -7.27 9.39 -0.96
CA THR A 19 -6.41 9.53 -2.15
C THR A 19 -5.09 8.82 -1.92
N LYS A 20 -4.39 8.50 -3.03
CA LYS A 20 -3.05 7.91 -3.01
C LYS A 20 -2.04 8.87 -2.37
N LEU A 21 -0.87 8.32 -2.00
CA LEU A 21 0.16 9.05 -1.27
C LEU A 21 0.79 10.19 -2.11
N PHE A 22 1.00 9.95 -3.40
CA PHE A 22 1.71 10.88 -4.30
C PHE A 22 0.84 11.45 -5.42
N SER A 23 -0.44 11.07 -5.47
CA SER A 23 -1.37 11.54 -6.49
C SER A 23 -2.78 11.71 -5.91
N ARG A 24 -3.63 12.43 -6.65
CA ARG A 24 -5.02 12.66 -6.25
C ARG A 24 -5.98 11.53 -6.64
N ALA A 25 -5.47 10.40 -7.16
CA ALA A 25 -6.30 9.25 -7.51
C ALA A 25 -6.88 8.58 -6.25
N SER A 26 -8.05 7.96 -6.39
CA SER A 26 -8.74 7.27 -5.28
C SER A 26 -8.00 6.00 -4.84
N THR A 27 -8.05 5.71 -3.55
CA THR A 27 -7.60 4.46 -2.91
C THR A 27 -8.73 3.43 -2.75
N GLU A 28 -9.92 3.72 -3.27
CA GLU A 28 -11.10 2.86 -3.15
C GLU A 28 -10.91 1.53 -3.89
N PHE A 29 -11.32 0.44 -3.23
CA PHE A 29 -11.29 -0.91 -3.79
C PHE A 29 -12.42 -1.16 -4.81
N GLY A 30 -12.23 -2.14 -5.70
CA GLY A 30 -13.30 -2.68 -6.55
C GLY A 30 -13.65 -1.87 -7.80
N LYS A 31 -12.81 -0.91 -8.20
CA LYS A 31 -13.01 -0.19 -9.47
C LYS A 31 -12.49 -0.99 -10.68
N SER A 32 -13.00 -0.66 -11.87
CA SER A 32 -12.56 -1.30 -13.11
C SER A 32 -11.08 -1.00 -13.41
N PRO A 33 -10.39 -1.87 -14.18
CA PRO A 33 -8.98 -1.69 -14.49
C PRO A 33 -8.67 -0.28 -15.02
N ASN A 34 -7.59 0.31 -14.53
CA ASN A 34 -7.07 1.63 -14.96
C ASN A 34 -8.07 2.80 -14.82
N THR A 35 -9.01 2.74 -13.87
CA THR A 35 -9.95 3.86 -13.61
C THR A 35 -9.63 4.68 -12.37
N ASN A 36 -8.95 4.09 -11.37
CA ASN A 36 -8.39 4.81 -10.23
C ASN A 36 -6.93 5.21 -10.49
N VAL A 37 -6.69 5.95 -11.58
CA VAL A 37 -5.33 6.39 -11.96
C VAL A 37 -5.29 7.88 -12.26
N ASN A 38 -4.17 8.51 -11.95
CA ASN A 38 -3.76 9.83 -12.40
C ASN A 38 -2.55 9.68 -13.34
N LEU A 39 -2.21 10.73 -14.11
CA LEU A 39 -0.99 10.77 -14.90
C LEU A 39 0.27 10.44 -14.08
N ILE A 40 0.35 10.91 -12.83
CA ILE A 40 1.47 10.62 -11.90
C ILE A 40 1.57 9.11 -11.57
N ASP A 41 0.45 8.37 -11.58
CA ASP A 41 0.47 6.94 -11.29
C ASP A 41 0.99 6.12 -12.48
N CYS A 42 1.03 6.71 -13.67
CA CYS A 42 1.39 6.08 -14.93
C CYS A 42 2.85 6.37 -15.36
N GLY A 43 3.64 7.06 -14.52
CA GLY A 43 5.03 7.44 -14.79
C GLY A 43 5.74 7.94 -13.55
#